data_AF-A0A183CXT4-F1
#
_entry.id   AF-A0A183CXT4-F1
#
_cell.length_a   1.000
_cell.length_b   1.000
_cell.length_c   1.000
_cell.angle_alpha   90.00
_cell.angle_beta   90.00
_cell.angle_gamma   90.00
#
_symmetry.space_group_name_H-M   'P 1'
#
loop_
_entity.id
_entity.type
_entity.pdbx_description
1 polymer ?
#
loop_
_entity_poly.entity_id
_entity_poly.type
_entity_poly.pdbx_seq_one_letter_code
_entity_poly.pdbx_strand_id
1 'polypeptide(L)'
;LLGSERGSSQFPTLLSKMNEQHGIRVSANRHRLVSLQNVLRFLFEIAFSPPTSAHGDSRARLKTVAHSLIVAIARELVTPKDAFGDGPPVLQTPNRFRRTVTHANWDVSSGAADAIALSVTAPGIALHGVGVYGTHHDYEQKFICEVLINRGDSAHERWDVLERVIGTLANKFESCQREIAMLRLTKAVKLQPMCTYAIRLQINGGKTFCGEGGVSSVRLGNGSRMHFEPCSLSVNGTSLARGQIPFVLYSVQDDENDAIQQLADTEQVS
;
A
#
# COMPACT_ATOMS: atom_id res chain seq x y z
N LEU A 1 23.86 15.44 -8.61
CA LEU A 1 23.84 16.85 -9.08
C LEU A 1 22.66 16.96 -10.05
N LEU A 2 21.54 17.62 -9.81
CA LEU A 2 21.06 18.50 -8.75
C LEU A 2 19.55 18.26 -8.68
N GLY A 3 19.00 18.11 -7.47
CA GLY A 3 17.58 18.23 -7.24
C GLY A 3 17.18 19.67 -7.52
N SER A 4 16.21 19.87 -8.40
CA SER A 4 15.47 21.14 -8.44
C SER A 4 14.31 20.98 -7.47
N GLU A 5 14.52 21.46 -6.24
CA GLU A 5 13.41 21.87 -5.40
C GLU A 5 12.60 22.91 -6.19
N ARG A 6 11.49 22.49 -6.78
CA ARG A 6 10.50 23.42 -7.32
C ARG A 6 9.76 24.01 -6.13
N GLY A 7 10.42 24.99 -5.51
CA GLY A 7 9.88 25.76 -4.40
C GLY A 7 8.55 26.43 -4.78
N SER A 8 7.82 26.79 -3.74
CA SER A 8 6.52 27.49 -3.73
C SER A 8 6.47 28.83 -4.51
N SER A 9 7.54 29.18 -5.24
CA SER A 9 7.68 30.35 -6.10
C SER A 9 7.07 30.18 -7.49
N GLN A 10 6.57 28.99 -7.85
CA GLN A 10 6.06 28.72 -9.20
C GLN A 10 4.72 29.41 -9.52
N PHE A 11 3.99 29.92 -8.52
CA PHE A 11 2.68 30.55 -8.71
C PHE A 11 2.53 31.84 -7.89
N PRO A 12 3.30 32.90 -8.22
CA PRO A 12 3.34 34.14 -7.44
C PRO A 12 1.97 34.83 -7.38
N THR A 13 1.17 34.73 -8.45
CA THR A 13 -0.21 35.26 -8.50
C THR A 13 -1.15 34.52 -7.57
N LEU A 14 -1.00 33.19 -7.45
CA LEU A 14 -1.81 32.38 -6.53
C LEU A 14 -1.46 32.69 -5.08
N LEU A 15 -0.16 32.84 -4.78
CA LEU A 15 0.34 33.21 -3.47
C LEU A 15 -0.13 34.63 -3.06
N SER A 16 -0.09 35.58 -4.00
CA SER A 16 -0.61 36.94 -3.81
C SER A 16 -2.11 36.93 -3.52
N LYS A 17 -2.90 36.16 -4.29
CA LYS A 17 -4.35 36.05 -4.09
C LYS A 17 -4.71 35.35 -2.78
N MET A 18 -3.95 34.34 -2.38
CA MET A 18 -4.12 33.65 -1.09
C MET A 18 -3.80 34.58 0.10
N ASN A 19 -2.79 35.43 -0.03
CA ASN A 19 -2.41 36.40 1.01
C ASN A 19 -3.30 37.66 1.03
N GLU A 20 -3.82 38.11 -0.13
CA GLU A 20 -4.70 39.28 -0.26
C GLU A 20 -6.04 39.11 0.48
N GLN A 21 -6.57 37.88 0.59
CA GLN A 21 -7.89 37.65 1.18
C GLN A 21 -7.90 37.26 2.66
N HIS A 22 -6.75 36.97 3.29
CA HIS A 22 -6.75 36.24 4.57
C HIS A 22 -5.73 36.77 5.58
N GLY A 23 -5.73 38.09 5.77
CA GLY A 23 -5.18 38.69 6.98
C GLY A 23 -5.93 38.16 8.22
N ILE A 24 -5.23 37.35 9.03
CA ILE A 24 -5.50 37.08 10.44
C ILE A 24 -6.71 36.14 10.70
N ARG A 25 -6.55 34.80 10.63
CA ARG A 25 -7.09 33.81 11.61
C ARG A 25 -7.00 32.31 11.29
N VAL A 26 -6.44 31.86 10.17
CA VAL A 26 -6.67 30.46 9.71
C VAL A 26 -5.39 29.62 9.64
N SER A 27 -4.86 29.20 10.79
CA SER A 27 -3.85 28.11 10.84
C SER A 27 -4.54 26.73 10.96
N ALA A 28 -5.55 26.60 11.82
CA ALA A 28 -6.22 25.31 12.06
C ALA A 28 -7.18 24.85 10.93
N ASN A 29 -7.78 25.78 10.18
CA ASN A 29 -8.76 25.46 9.13
C ASN A 29 -8.12 25.10 7.77
N ARG A 30 -6.79 25.25 7.63
CA ARG A 30 -6.08 25.00 6.37
C ARG A 30 -6.16 23.51 5.99
N HIS A 31 -5.92 22.61 6.94
CA HIS A 31 -6.04 21.15 6.73
C HIS A 31 -7.44 20.69 6.31
N ARG A 32 -8.49 21.39 6.79
CA ARG A 32 -9.88 21.11 6.44
C ARG A 32 -10.19 21.50 4.99
N LEU A 33 -9.61 22.60 4.49
CA LEU A 33 -9.85 23.11 3.14
C LEU A 33 -9.06 22.36 2.05
N VAL A 34 -7.89 21.80 2.37
CA VAL A 34 -7.04 21.07 1.40
C VAL A 34 -7.07 19.54 1.54
N SER A 35 -7.91 18.97 2.41
CA SER A 35 -8.06 17.51 2.47
C SER A 35 -8.59 16.98 1.13
N LEU A 36 -8.03 15.88 0.62
CA LEU A 36 -8.45 15.26 -0.64
C LEU A 36 -9.96 14.99 -0.68
N GLN A 37 -10.55 14.55 0.44
CA GLN A 37 -12.00 14.32 0.54
C GLN A 37 -12.81 15.60 0.26
N ASN A 38 -12.38 16.75 0.78
CA ASN A 38 -13.06 18.02 0.53
C ASN A 38 -12.80 18.57 -0.87
N VAL A 39 -11.60 18.36 -1.41
CA VAL A 39 -11.27 18.71 -2.80
C VAL A 39 -12.15 17.91 -3.76
N LEU A 40 -12.25 16.59 -3.59
CA LEU A 40 -13.11 15.74 -4.40
C LEU A 40 -14.58 16.14 -4.26
N ARG A 41 -15.08 16.32 -3.03
CA ARG A 41 -16.45 16.80 -2.81
C ARG A 41 -16.73 18.11 -3.54
N PHE A 42 -15.82 19.08 -3.46
CA PHE A 42 -15.96 20.37 -4.14
C PHE A 42 -15.94 20.24 -5.67
N LEU A 43 -15.04 19.42 -6.22
CA LEU A 43 -14.99 19.14 -7.65
C LEU A 43 -16.28 18.48 -8.14
N PHE A 44 -16.82 17.51 -7.39
CA PHE A 44 -18.08 16.83 -7.71
C PHE A 44 -19.27 17.80 -7.67
N GLU A 45 -19.38 18.61 -6.62
CA GLU A 45 -20.42 19.63 -6.49
C GLU A 45 -20.42 20.61 -7.67
N ILE A 46 -19.24 21.07 -8.11
CA ILE A 46 -19.13 21.93 -9.28
C ILE A 46 -19.52 21.20 -10.56
N ALA A 47 -18.87 20.06 -10.83
CA ALA A 47 -19.02 19.31 -12.08
C ALA A 47 -20.46 18.86 -12.31
N PHE A 48 -21.18 18.48 -11.25
CA PHE A 48 -22.51 17.89 -11.32
C PHE A 48 -23.64 18.79 -10.79
N SER A 49 -23.35 20.06 -10.45
CA SER A 49 -24.40 20.99 -10.03
C SER A 49 -25.47 21.17 -11.12
N PRO A 50 -26.77 21.28 -10.75
CA PRO A 50 -27.84 21.45 -11.72
C PRO A 50 -27.66 22.74 -12.54
N PRO A 51 -28.17 22.79 -13.77
CA PRO A 51 -28.19 24.03 -14.55
C PRO A 51 -29.19 24.99 -13.90
N THR A 52 -28.70 26.10 -13.32
CA THR A 52 -29.59 27.21 -12.95
C THR A 52 -29.60 28.23 -14.07
N SER A 53 -30.76 28.86 -14.28
CA SER A 53 -31.12 29.72 -15.43
C SER A 53 -30.33 31.04 -15.54
N ALA A 54 -29.32 31.26 -14.71
CA ALA A 54 -28.51 32.47 -14.68
C ALA A 54 -27.02 32.11 -14.61
N HIS A 55 -26.43 31.62 -15.71
CA HIS A 55 -25.03 31.20 -15.70
C HIS A 55 -24.20 31.86 -16.79
N GLY A 56 -23.32 32.75 -16.37
CA GLY A 56 -22.29 33.35 -17.22
C GLY A 56 -21.18 32.35 -17.56
N ASP A 57 -20.45 32.69 -18.62
CA ASP A 57 -19.37 31.93 -19.26
C ASP A 57 -18.34 31.33 -18.27
N SER A 58 -18.06 32.05 -17.19
CA SER A 58 -17.13 31.65 -16.13
C SER A 58 -17.55 30.37 -15.39
N ARG A 59 -18.86 30.16 -15.16
CA ARG A 59 -19.34 28.97 -14.43
C ARG A 59 -19.35 27.73 -15.31
N ALA A 60 -19.68 27.88 -16.60
CA ALA A 60 -19.56 26.81 -17.57
C ALA A 60 -18.12 26.33 -17.70
N ARG A 61 -17.15 27.26 -17.78
CA ARG A 61 -15.71 26.94 -17.79
C ARG A 61 -15.29 26.20 -16.51
N LEU A 62 -15.77 26.63 -15.35
CA LEU A 62 -15.44 25.97 -14.07
C LEU A 62 -15.98 24.53 -14.00
N LYS A 63 -17.19 24.29 -14.52
CA LYS A 63 -17.75 22.93 -14.67
C LYS A 63 -16.86 22.04 -15.55
N THR A 64 -16.47 22.55 -16.71
CA THR A 64 -15.60 21.82 -17.64
C THR A 64 -14.25 21.49 -16.99
N VAL A 65 -13.64 22.44 -16.30
CA VAL A 65 -12.36 22.21 -15.59
C VAL A 65 -12.52 21.20 -14.46
N ALA A 66 -13.59 21.29 -13.66
CA ALA A 66 -13.84 20.33 -12.58
C ALA A 66 -14.05 18.91 -13.13
N HIS A 67 -14.80 18.76 -14.22
CA HIS A 67 -15.00 17.48 -14.88
C HIS A 67 -13.67 16.89 -15.40
N SER A 68 -12.86 17.70 -16.09
CA SER A 68 -11.53 17.29 -16.57
C SER A 68 -10.60 16.87 -15.44
N LEU A 69 -10.62 17.58 -14.30
CA LEU A 69 -9.82 17.22 -13.13
C LEU A 69 -10.28 15.91 -12.49
N ILE A 70 -11.59 15.68 -12.35
CA ILE A 70 -12.11 14.39 -11.85
C ILE A 70 -11.69 13.25 -12.77
N VAL A 71 -11.80 13.43 -14.08
CA VAL A 71 -11.38 12.42 -15.07
C VAL A 71 -9.87 12.18 -15.01
N ALA A 72 -9.05 13.23 -14.90
CA ALA A 72 -7.61 13.09 -14.78
C ALA A 72 -7.20 12.38 -13.48
N ILE A 73 -7.83 12.73 -12.35
CA ILE A 73 -7.62 12.06 -11.07
C ILE A 73 -8.05 10.59 -11.17
N ALA A 74 -9.24 10.31 -11.70
CA ALA A 74 -9.72 8.95 -11.88
C ALA A 74 -8.80 8.13 -12.78
N ARG A 75 -8.32 8.72 -13.89
CA ARG A 75 -7.33 8.09 -14.77
C ARG A 75 -6.04 7.79 -14.02
N GLU A 76 -5.42 8.75 -13.36
CA GLU A 76 -4.20 8.56 -12.56
C GLU A 76 -4.36 7.54 -11.42
N LEU A 77 -5.57 7.40 -10.86
CA LEU A 77 -5.87 6.37 -9.86
C LEU A 77 -6.08 4.99 -10.48
N VAL A 78 -6.49 4.91 -11.75
CA VAL A 78 -6.71 3.67 -12.50
C VAL A 78 -5.42 3.19 -13.18
N THR A 79 -4.56 4.10 -13.63
CA THR A 79 -3.23 3.74 -14.15
C THR A 79 -2.25 3.54 -13.00
N PRO A 80 -1.81 2.32 -12.70
CA PRO A 80 -0.73 2.11 -11.76
C PRO A 80 0.52 2.85 -12.25
N LYS A 81 1.10 3.71 -11.39
CA LYS A 81 2.38 4.40 -11.68
C LYS A 81 3.55 3.45 -11.89
N ASP A 82 3.36 2.18 -11.56
CA ASP A 82 4.31 1.09 -11.77
C ASP A 82 3.83 0.17 -12.89
N ALA A 83 3.64 0.73 -14.09
CA ALA A 83 3.43 -0.06 -15.31
C ALA A 83 4.75 -0.78 -15.71
N PHE A 84 5.19 -1.72 -14.89
CA PHE A 84 6.07 -2.80 -15.30
C PHE A 84 5.21 -4.04 -15.52
N GLY A 85 4.66 -4.15 -16.73
CA GLY A 85 3.99 -5.35 -17.23
C GLY A 85 2.49 -5.18 -17.45
N ASP A 86 2.01 -5.84 -18.49
CA ASP A 86 0.60 -6.03 -18.89
C ASP A 86 -0.20 -6.88 -17.88
N GLY A 87 0.15 -6.79 -16.60
CA GLY A 87 -0.33 -7.64 -15.52
C GLY A 87 -1.45 -7.00 -14.69
N PRO A 88 -2.15 -7.79 -13.88
CA PRO A 88 -3.21 -7.29 -13.01
C PRO A 88 -2.69 -6.23 -12.03
N PRO A 89 -3.54 -5.28 -11.62
CA PRO A 89 -3.14 -4.21 -10.71
C PRO A 89 -2.63 -4.78 -9.37
N VAL A 90 -1.54 -4.19 -8.88
CA VAL A 90 -1.00 -4.52 -7.55
C VAL A 90 -1.75 -3.72 -6.49
N LEU A 91 -2.44 -4.46 -5.63
CA LEU A 91 -3.22 -3.98 -4.50
C LEU A 91 -2.43 -4.13 -3.20
N GLN A 92 -2.84 -3.39 -2.17
CA GLN A 92 -2.34 -3.54 -0.81
C GLN A 92 -3.41 -4.20 0.05
N THR A 93 -3.05 -5.13 0.92
CA THR A 93 -3.99 -5.61 1.94
C THR A 93 -4.31 -4.50 2.94
N PRO A 94 -5.46 -4.58 3.65
CA PRO A 94 -5.65 -3.83 4.88
C PRO A 94 -4.46 -4.07 5.83
N ASN A 95 -4.17 -3.08 6.66
CA ASN A 95 -3.19 -3.26 7.72
C ASN A 95 -3.71 -4.32 8.69
N ARG A 96 -2.90 -5.36 8.94
CA ARG A 96 -3.24 -6.42 9.90
C ARG A 96 -3.20 -5.93 11.35
N PHE A 97 -2.73 -4.71 11.61
CA PHE A 97 -2.74 -4.06 12.91
C PHE A 97 -3.79 -2.96 12.98
N ARG A 98 -4.46 -2.84 14.13
CA ARG A 98 -5.47 -1.79 14.37
C ARG A 98 -4.85 -0.42 14.61
N ARG A 99 -3.62 -0.37 15.13
CA ARG A 99 -2.90 0.88 15.38
C ARG A 99 -1.40 0.71 15.21
N THR A 100 -0.71 1.81 14.94
CA THR A 100 0.74 1.93 15.07
C THR A 100 1.06 2.52 16.44
N VAL A 101 2.17 2.11 17.05
CA VAL A 101 2.68 2.74 18.29
C VAL A 101 3.00 4.22 18.07
N THR A 102 2.98 5.03 19.12
CA THR A 102 3.22 6.48 19.03
C THR A 102 4.69 6.87 18.91
N HIS A 103 5.60 5.97 19.28
CA HIS A 103 7.04 6.18 19.24
C HIS A 103 7.75 4.94 18.73
N ALA A 104 8.81 5.14 17.93
CA ALA A 104 9.66 4.06 17.46
C ALA A 104 10.32 3.34 18.64
N ASN A 105 9.87 2.12 18.92
CA ASN A 105 10.31 1.30 20.05
C ASN A 105 10.60 -0.15 19.67
N TRP A 106 10.47 -0.50 18.39
CA TRP A 106 10.73 -1.85 17.89
C TRP A 106 12.20 -1.96 17.44
N ASP A 107 13.00 -2.71 18.18
CA ASP A 107 14.44 -2.81 17.95
C ASP A 107 14.74 -3.76 16.78
N VAL A 108 15.53 -3.29 15.81
CA VAL A 108 16.02 -4.11 14.68
C VAL A 108 17.56 -4.12 14.61
N SER A 109 18.24 -3.79 15.71
CA SER A 109 19.71 -3.70 15.74
C SER A 109 20.41 -5.06 15.93
N SER A 110 19.70 -6.05 16.47
CA SER A 110 20.26 -7.38 16.79
C SER A 110 20.51 -8.26 15.57
N GLY A 111 19.96 -7.89 14.40
CA GLY A 111 19.90 -8.77 13.22
C GLY A 111 18.91 -9.93 13.37
N ALA A 112 18.12 -9.98 14.45
CA ALA A 112 17.03 -10.92 14.59
C ALA A 112 15.96 -10.65 13.53
N ALA A 113 15.40 -11.72 12.96
CA ALA A 113 14.39 -11.60 11.92
C ALA A 113 12.98 -11.47 12.52
N ASP A 114 12.20 -10.53 12.00
CA ASP A 114 10.76 -10.48 12.14
C ASP A 114 10.12 -11.36 11.08
N ALA A 115 9.14 -12.19 11.45
CA ALA A 115 8.43 -12.99 10.47
C ALA A 115 6.94 -13.15 10.80
N ILE A 116 6.15 -13.43 9.76
CA ILE A 116 4.76 -13.82 9.89
C ILE A 116 4.41 -14.83 8.80
N ALA A 117 3.72 -15.91 9.18
CA ALA A 117 3.17 -16.85 8.22
C ALA A 117 1.85 -16.35 7.65
N LEU A 118 1.55 -16.75 6.42
CA LEU A 118 0.32 -16.42 5.72
C LEU A 118 -0.16 -17.54 4.82
N SER A 119 -1.48 -17.63 4.64
CA SER A 119 -2.15 -18.53 3.71
C SER A 119 -3.35 -17.83 3.07
N VAL A 120 -3.79 -18.32 1.92
CA VAL A 120 -4.94 -17.76 1.17
C VAL A 120 -6.07 -18.77 1.04
N THR A 121 -7.31 -18.31 1.02
CA THR A 121 -8.49 -19.19 0.91
C THR A 121 -8.89 -19.51 -0.53
N ALA A 122 -8.33 -18.82 -1.52
CA ALA A 122 -8.67 -18.96 -2.94
C ALA A 122 -7.41 -18.84 -3.79
N PRO A 123 -7.37 -19.48 -4.98
CA PRO A 123 -6.25 -19.39 -5.90
C PRO A 123 -6.23 -18.02 -6.61
N GLY A 124 -5.36 -17.86 -7.61
CA GLY A 124 -5.21 -16.59 -8.33
C GLY A 124 -4.52 -15.46 -7.55
N ILE A 125 -4.00 -15.70 -6.34
CA ILE A 125 -3.32 -14.66 -5.56
C ILE A 125 -1.81 -14.68 -5.81
N ALA A 126 -1.22 -13.55 -6.19
CA ALA A 126 0.24 -13.42 -6.32
C ALA A 126 0.77 -12.33 -5.37
N LEU A 127 1.82 -12.63 -4.62
CA LEU A 127 2.51 -11.71 -3.72
C LEU A 127 3.57 -10.91 -4.50
N HIS A 128 3.59 -9.59 -4.34
CA HIS A 128 4.50 -8.67 -5.04
C HIS A 128 5.42 -7.88 -4.10
N GLY A 129 5.16 -7.89 -2.80
CA GLY A 129 5.91 -7.06 -1.86
C GLY A 129 5.27 -6.98 -0.49
N VAL A 130 5.89 -6.19 0.38
CA VAL A 130 5.51 -6.06 1.79
C VAL A 130 5.63 -4.62 2.26
N GLY A 131 4.73 -4.21 3.16
CA GLY A 131 4.92 -3.00 3.94
C GLY A 131 5.86 -3.27 5.11
N VAL A 132 6.68 -2.29 5.46
CA VAL A 132 7.62 -2.37 6.58
C VAL A 132 7.57 -1.08 7.38
N TYR A 133 7.36 -1.17 8.69
CA TYR A 133 7.47 0.01 9.53
C TYR A 133 8.94 0.44 9.60
N GLY A 134 9.20 1.70 9.26
CA GLY A 134 10.50 2.34 9.40
C GLY A 134 10.52 3.30 10.58
N THR A 135 11.51 4.16 10.60
CA THR A 135 11.47 5.46 11.28
C THR A 135 12.34 6.42 10.48
N HIS A 136 12.15 7.72 10.65
CA HIS A 136 12.99 8.71 10.00
C HIS A 136 14.45 8.57 10.44
N HIS A 137 15.34 8.48 9.46
CA HIS A 137 16.77 8.46 9.67
C HIS A 137 17.51 9.16 8.53
N ASP A 138 18.69 9.70 8.83
CA ASP A 138 19.56 10.36 7.85
C ASP A 138 20.42 9.37 7.04
N TYR A 139 20.38 8.08 7.39
CA TYR A 139 21.15 7.02 6.76
C TYR A 139 20.25 5.91 6.20
N GLU A 140 20.78 5.19 5.22
CA GLU A 140 20.10 4.04 4.63
C GLU A 140 20.24 2.79 5.50
N GLN A 141 19.14 2.09 5.74
CA GLN A 141 19.13 0.82 6.49
C GLN A 141 19.12 -0.35 5.52
N LYS A 142 20.06 -1.29 5.67
CA LYS A 142 20.06 -2.52 4.86
C LYS A 142 18.92 -3.43 5.31
N PHE A 143 18.27 -4.10 4.37
CA PHE A 143 17.28 -5.12 4.67
C PHE A 143 17.50 -6.38 3.84
N ILE A 144 17.02 -7.49 4.38
CA ILE A 144 16.83 -8.76 3.68
C ILE A 144 15.36 -9.14 3.88
N CYS A 145 14.63 -9.30 2.79
CA CYS A 145 13.25 -9.76 2.78
C CYS A 145 13.16 -11.06 1.99
N GLU A 146 12.57 -12.09 2.59
CA GLU A 146 12.38 -13.39 1.96
C GLU A 146 10.93 -13.80 2.03
N VAL A 147 10.50 -14.48 0.97
CA VAL A 147 9.24 -15.22 0.94
C VAL A 147 9.60 -16.70 0.96
N LEU A 148 9.04 -17.42 1.92
CA LEU A 148 9.30 -18.83 2.14
C LEU A 148 8.00 -19.63 2.05
N ILE A 149 8.11 -20.92 1.73
CA ILE A 149 7.00 -21.88 1.79
C ILE A 149 7.30 -22.95 2.84
N ASN A 150 6.31 -23.30 3.65
CA ASN A 150 6.40 -24.42 4.56
C ASN A 150 6.16 -25.72 3.79
N ARG A 151 7.18 -26.59 3.72
CA ARG A 151 7.09 -27.96 3.20
C ARG A 151 7.00 -29.01 4.31
N GLY A 152 7.03 -28.56 5.56
CA GLY A 152 6.84 -29.40 6.74
C GLY A 152 5.36 -29.52 7.11
N ASP A 153 5.12 -30.20 8.23
CA ASP A 153 3.80 -30.27 8.87
C ASP A 153 3.71 -29.24 10.01
N SER A 154 2.57 -29.23 10.72
CA SER A 154 2.34 -28.30 11.84
C SER A 154 3.24 -28.53 13.04
N ALA A 155 3.84 -29.72 13.18
CA ALA A 155 4.74 -30.05 14.30
C ALA A 155 6.22 -29.80 13.94
N HIS A 156 6.58 -29.96 12.67
CA HIS A 156 7.93 -29.85 12.15
C HIS A 156 7.97 -28.93 10.94
N GLU A 157 7.98 -27.62 11.19
CA GLU A 157 8.10 -26.63 10.13
C GLU A 157 9.40 -26.82 9.33
N ARG A 158 9.30 -26.70 8.00
CA ARG A 158 10.45 -26.70 7.09
C ARG A 158 10.27 -25.62 6.04
N TRP A 159 11.04 -24.56 6.16
CA TRP A 159 10.89 -23.36 5.34
C TRP A 159 11.90 -23.31 4.20
N ASP A 160 11.38 -23.32 2.98
CA ASP A 160 12.19 -23.18 1.76
C ASP A 160 12.02 -21.78 1.17
N VAL A 161 13.13 -21.10 0.86
CA VAL A 161 13.11 -19.76 0.26
C VAL A 161 12.63 -19.85 -1.19
N LEU A 162 11.58 -19.10 -1.51
CA LEU A 162 11.06 -18.95 -2.88
C LEU A 162 11.58 -17.69 -3.57
N GLU A 163 11.76 -16.62 -2.79
CA GLU A 163 12.21 -15.31 -3.28
C GLU A 163 13.01 -14.62 -2.17
N ARG A 164 14.10 -13.94 -2.54
CA ARG A 164 14.94 -13.16 -1.63
C ARG A 164 15.29 -11.82 -2.26
N VAL A 165 15.03 -10.74 -1.54
CA VAL A 165 15.42 -9.38 -1.90
C VAL A 165 16.35 -8.82 -0.84
N ILE A 166 17.45 -8.23 -1.29
CA ILE A 166 18.40 -7.49 -0.46
C ILE A 166 18.44 -6.07 -0.98
N GLY A 167 18.29 -5.08 -0.10
CA GLY A 167 18.27 -3.69 -0.52
C GLY A 167 18.53 -2.72 0.62
N THR A 168 18.26 -1.45 0.35
CA THR A 168 18.36 -0.36 1.33
C THR A 168 17.05 0.40 1.46
N LEU A 169 16.75 0.80 2.69
CA LEU A 169 15.63 1.66 3.07
C LEU A 169 16.16 3.07 3.28
N ALA A 170 15.92 3.95 2.30
CA ALA A 170 16.09 5.39 2.47
C ALA A 170 14.84 5.94 3.19
N ASN A 171 14.75 5.72 4.50
CA ASN A 171 13.59 6.09 5.32
C ASN A 171 13.51 7.62 5.56
N LYS A 172 13.38 8.39 4.48
CA LYS A 172 13.05 9.82 4.48
C LYS A 172 11.55 9.97 4.24
N PHE A 173 10.76 9.76 5.29
CA PHE A 173 9.33 10.00 5.19
C PHE A 173 9.08 11.50 5.07
N GLU A 174 8.03 11.90 4.37
CA GLU A 174 7.50 13.26 4.52
C GLU A 174 6.68 13.31 5.83
N SER A 175 6.51 14.49 6.43
CA SER A 175 5.76 14.65 7.69
C SER A 175 4.28 14.21 7.62
N CYS A 176 3.77 13.90 6.43
CA CYS A 176 2.43 13.35 6.19
C CYS A 176 2.38 11.85 5.87
N GLN A 177 3.53 11.19 5.67
CA GLN A 177 3.60 9.76 5.37
C GLN A 177 3.58 8.96 6.67
N ARG A 178 2.73 7.92 6.73
CA ARG A 178 2.81 6.89 7.79
C ARG A 178 4.19 6.28 7.65
N GLU A 179 4.95 6.07 8.73
CA GLU A 179 6.34 5.58 8.70
C GLU A 179 6.43 4.11 8.22
N ILE A 180 5.98 3.85 6.99
CA ILE A 180 5.93 2.55 6.35
C ILE A 180 6.57 2.68 4.98
N ALA A 181 7.66 1.94 4.76
CA ALA A 181 8.26 1.76 3.46
C ALA A 181 7.65 0.55 2.75
N MET A 182 7.58 0.60 1.42
CA MET A 182 7.14 -0.53 0.60
C MET A 182 8.35 -1.23 0.00
N LEU A 183 8.49 -2.51 0.30
CA LEU A 183 9.49 -3.39 -0.31
C LEU A 183 8.85 -4.18 -1.44
N ARG A 184 9.46 -4.15 -2.62
CA ARG A 184 9.01 -4.92 -3.78
C ARG A 184 9.87 -6.16 -3.98
N LEU A 185 9.21 -7.26 -4.32
CA LEU A 185 9.88 -8.48 -4.77
C LEU A 185 10.43 -8.28 -6.18
N THR A 186 11.50 -8.99 -6.54
CA THR A 186 11.99 -8.98 -7.93
C THR A 186 11.10 -9.84 -8.82
N LYS A 187 10.50 -10.88 -8.24
CA LYS A 187 9.54 -11.76 -8.88
C LYS A 187 8.31 -11.96 -8.01
N ALA A 188 7.13 -11.90 -8.62
CA ALA A 188 5.88 -12.21 -7.93
C ALA A 188 5.82 -13.70 -7.54
N VAL A 189 5.36 -13.99 -6.31
CA VAL A 189 5.22 -15.35 -5.78
C VAL A 189 3.74 -15.75 -5.81
N LYS A 190 3.39 -16.75 -6.63
CA LYS A 190 2.02 -17.29 -6.68
C LYS A 190 1.72 -18.06 -5.40
N LEU A 191 0.64 -17.67 -4.71
CA LEU A 191 0.17 -18.30 -3.49
C LEU A 191 -0.90 -19.32 -3.83
N GLN A 192 -0.73 -20.54 -3.35
CA GLN A 192 -1.71 -21.62 -3.49
C GLN A 192 -2.54 -21.76 -2.22
N PRO A 193 -3.86 -22.03 -2.34
CA PRO A 193 -4.66 -22.45 -1.20
C PRO A 193 -4.06 -23.68 -0.50
N MET A 194 -4.34 -23.83 0.79
CA MET A 194 -3.84 -24.94 1.63
C MET A 194 -2.31 -24.98 1.79
N CYS A 195 -1.56 -24.05 1.21
CA CYS A 195 -0.14 -23.87 1.47
C CYS A 195 0.09 -22.73 2.47
N THR A 196 1.04 -22.94 3.38
CA THR A 196 1.50 -21.90 4.31
C THR A 196 2.80 -21.30 3.81
N TYR A 197 2.81 -19.99 3.66
CA TYR A 197 3.97 -19.19 3.30
C TYR A 197 4.42 -18.38 4.51
N ALA A 198 5.62 -17.81 4.47
CA ALA A 198 6.08 -16.84 5.45
C ALA A 198 6.83 -15.72 4.78
N ILE A 199 6.67 -14.51 5.34
CA ILE A 199 7.53 -13.38 5.06
C ILE A 199 8.52 -13.30 6.20
N ARG A 200 9.81 -13.34 5.88
CA ARG A 200 10.90 -13.12 6.83
C ARG A 200 11.63 -11.83 6.48
N LEU A 201 11.71 -10.93 7.44
CA LEU A 201 12.29 -9.60 7.29
C LEU A 201 13.39 -9.41 8.32
N GLN A 202 14.57 -9.08 7.85
CA GLN A 202 15.67 -8.61 8.66
C GLN A 202 16.03 -7.20 8.22
N ILE A 203 16.00 -6.25 9.16
CA ILE A 203 16.46 -4.89 8.93
C ILE A 203 17.70 -4.71 9.81
N ASN A 204 18.74 -4.07 9.27
CA ASN A 204 19.91 -3.70 10.05
C ASN A 204 19.80 -2.21 10.37
N GLY A 205 19.33 -1.88 11.57
CA GLY A 205 19.00 -0.51 11.93
C GLY A 205 18.80 -0.27 13.42
N GLY A 206 18.26 0.91 13.76
CA GLY A 206 17.95 1.30 15.13
C GLY A 206 16.55 0.85 15.55
N LYS A 207 15.79 1.75 16.19
CA LYS A 207 14.39 1.49 16.55
C LYS A 207 13.46 1.92 15.42
N THR A 208 12.45 1.13 15.15
CA THR A 208 11.39 1.40 14.16
C THR A 208 10.04 1.54 14.87
N PHE A 209 9.05 2.07 14.15
CA PHE A 209 7.65 1.91 14.56
C PHE A 209 7.22 0.44 14.45
N CYS A 210 6.12 0.08 15.10
CA CYS A 210 5.49 -1.22 14.96
C CYS A 210 3.98 -1.12 15.10
N GLY A 211 3.27 -2.15 14.65
CA GLY A 211 1.83 -2.25 14.81
C GLY A 211 1.44 -2.98 16.09
N GLU A 212 0.23 -2.71 16.57
CA GLU A 212 -0.41 -3.38 17.72
C GLU A 212 -1.89 -3.67 17.48
N GLY A 213 -2.41 -4.63 18.25
CA GLY A 213 -3.80 -5.05 18.17
C GLY A 213 -4.07 -5.76 16.86
N GLY A 214 -3.24 -6.73 16.49
CA GLY A 214 -3.36 -7.39 15.20
C GLY A 214 -4.59 -8.29 15.05
N VAL A 215 -4.86 -8.63 13.79
CA VAL A 215 -5.94 -9.54 13.36
C VAL A 215 -5.34 -10.75 12.67
N SER A 216 -6.00 -11.91 12.81
CA SER A 216 -5.56 -13.17 12.20
C SER A 216 -5.98 -13.33 10.74
N SER A 217 -6.79 -12.42 10.20
CA SER A 217 -7.13 -12.45 8.77
C SER A 217 -7.58 -11.09 8.24
N VAL A 218 -7.38 -10.88 6.95
CA VAL A 218 -7.83 -9.71 6.19
C VAL A 218 -8.57 -10.16 4.93
N ARG A 219 -9.52 -9.34 4.48
CA ARG A 219 -10.27 -9.58 3.23
C ARG A 219 -9.51 -8.98 2.04
N LEU A 220 -9.42 -9.74 0.95
CA LEU A 220 -8.80 -9.34 -0.31
C LEU A 220 -9.84 -8.74 -1.27
N GLY A 221 -9.37 -8.12 -2.35
CA GLY A 221 -10.20 -7.40 -3.32
C GLY A 221 -11.19 -8.29 -4.06
N ASN A 222 -10.84 -9.55 -4.30
CA ASN A 222 -11.74 -10.57 -4.87
C ASN A 222 -12.69 -11.20 -3.84
N GLY A 223 -12.73 -10.69 -2.61
CA GLY A 223 -13.58 -11.19 -1.54
C GLY A 223 -13.03 -12.38 -0.76
N SER A 224 -11.97 -13.03 -1.25
CA SER A 224 -11.26 -14.10 -0.52
C SER A 224 -10.53 -13.55 0.72
N ARG A 225 -9.95 -14.44 1.53
CA ARG A 225 -9.21 -14.04 2.75
C ARG A 225 -7.76 -14.47 2.69
N MET A 226 -6.92 -13.63 3.30
CA MET A 226 -5.57 -13.99 3.69
C MET A 226 -5.55 -14.15 5.21
N HIS A 227 -5.05 -15.29 5.67
CA HIS A 227 -4.89 -15.62 7.08
C HIS A 227 -3.43 -15.39 7.48
N PHE A 228 -3.22 -14.95 8.71
CA PHE A 228 -1.90 -14.76 9.31
C PHE A 228 -1.76 -15.68 10.51
N GLU A 229 -0.56 -16.23 10.67
CA GLU A 229 -0.21 -17.15 11.75
C GLU A 229 1.22 -16.85 12.27
N PRO A 230 1.52 -17.13 13.55
CA PRO A 230 2.89 -17.11 14.03
C PRO A 230 3.71 -18.23 13.36
N CYS A 231 5.02 -18.06 13.24
CA CYS A 231 5.93 -19.09 12.73
C CYS A 231 7.29 -19.03 13.42
N SER A 232 8.04 -20.15 13.36
CA SER A 232 9.35 -20.26 14.03
C SER A 232 10.44 -19.31 13.49
N LEU A 233 10.23 -18.75 12.29
CA LEU A 233 11.15 -17.80 11.66
C LEU A 233 11.18 -16.44 12.37
N SER A 234 10.17 -16.11 13.18
CA SER A 234 10.07 -14.82 13.87
C SER A 234 10.82 -14.86 15.20
N VAL A 235 12.07 -14.44 15.16
CA VAL A 235 12.97 -14.46 16.34
C VAL A 235 13.17 -13.06 16.96
N ASN A 236 12.67 -12.01 16.31
CA ASN A 236 12.69 -10.63 16.84
C ASN A 236 11.38 -10.22 17.56
N GLY A 237 10.38 -11.10 17.57
CA GLY A 237 9.15 -10.92 18.35
C GLY A 237 7.90 -10.50 17.57
N THR A 238 7.98 -10.36 16.24
CA THR A 238 6.77 -10.14 15.44
C THR A 238 5.81 -11.32 15.60
N SER A 239 4.55 -11.01 15.87
CA SER A 239 3.50 -11.98 16.14
C SER A 239 2.17 -11.53 15.53
N LEU A 240 1.10 -12.28 15.80
CA LEU A 240 -0.25 -11.85 15.47
C LEU A 240 -0.65 -10.57 16.21
N ALA A 241 -0.17 -10.37 17.44
CA ALA A 241 -0.63 -9.27 18.27
C ALA A 241 0.07 -7.95 17.93
N ARG A 242 1.36 -7.99 17.57
CA ARG A 242 2.21 -6.80 17.35
C ARG A 242 3.45 -7.08 16.49
N GLY A 243 4.09 -6.02 16.01
CA GLY A 243 5.40 -6.06 15.37
C GLY A 243 5.45 -5.46 13.97
N GLN A 244 6.28 -6.04 13.12
CA GLN A 244 6.55 -5.63 11.74
C GLN A 244 5.59 -6.27 10.73
N ILE A 245 5.79 -5.94 9.44
CA ILE A 245 5.05 -6.51 8.30
C ILE A 245 3.53 -6.21 8.41
N PRO A 246 3.11 -4.92 8.40
CA PRO A 246 1.70 -4.53 8.56
C PRO A 246 0.78 -5.01 7.43
N PHE A 247 1.28 -5.14 6.22
CA PHE A 247 0.49 -5.53 5.05
C PHE A 247 1.37 -6.13 3.97
N VAL A 248 0.73 -6.72 2.96
CA VAL A 248 1.39 -7.21 1.76
C VAL A 248 0.85 -6.53 0.50
N LEU A 249 1.68 -6.49 -0.54
CA LEU A 249 1.31 -6.09 -1.89
C LEU A 249 0.97 -7.36 -2.68
N TYR A 250 -0.20 -7.40 -3.32
CA TYR A 250 -0.67 -8.60 -4.02
C TYR A 250 -1.45 -8.23 -5.27
N SER A 251 -1.59 -9.17 -6.20
CA SER A 251 -2.52 -9.08 -7.32
C SER A 251 -3.48 -10.26 -7.30
N VAL A 252 -4.63 -10.08 -7.95
CA VAL A 252 -5.56 -11.18 -8.27
C VAL A 252 -5.42 -11.46 -9.77
N GLN A 253 -5.16 -12.72 -10.11
CA GLN A 253 -5.14 -13.28 -11.46
C GLN A 253 -6.36 -14.17 -11.61
N ASP A 254 -7.03 -14.06 -12.75
CA ASP A 254 -8.00 -15.07 -13.14
C ASP A 254 -7.22 -16.33 -13.52
N ASP A 255 -7.56 -17.47 -12.93
CA ASP A 255 -6.97 -18.73 -13.36
C ASP A 255 -7.55 -19.06 -14.74
N GLU A 256 -6.78 -18.85 -15.81
CA GLU A 256 -7.18 -19.18 -17.20
C GLU A 256 -7.65 -20.64 -17.35
N ASN A 257 -7.28 -21.52 -16.41
CA ASN A 257 -7.74 -22.91 -16.37
C ASN A 257 -9.25 -23.05 -16.14
N ASP A 258 -9.91 -22.15 -15.39
CA ASP A 258 -11.37 -22.24 -15.20
C ASP A 258 -12.13 -21.88 -16.49
N ALA A 259 -11.58 -20.97 -17.31
CA ALA A 259 -12.18 -20.60 -18.59
C ALA A 259 -12.07 -21.72 -19.64
N ILE A 260 -10.91 -22.41 -19.68
CA ILE A 260 -10.70 -23.54 -20.61
C ILE A 260 -11.50 -24.78 -20.16
N GLN A 261 -11.60 -25.03 -18.86
CA GLN A 261 -12.38 -26.16 -18.33
C GLN A 261 -13.89 -25.96 -18.57
N GLN A 262 -14.41 -24.73 -18.41
CA GLN A 262 -15.81 -24.42 -18.71
C GLN A 262 -16.15 -24.51 -20.21
N LEU A 263 -15.22 -24.16 -21.11
CA LEU A 263 -15.39 -24.34 -22.55
C LEU A 263 -15.35 -25.82 -22.95
N ALA A 264 -14.44 -26.60 -22.37
CA ALA A 264 -14.34 -28.04 -22.61
C ALA A 264 -15.57 -28.82 -22.11
N ASP A 265 -16.14 -28.42 -20.97
CA ASP A 265 -17.37 -29.03 -20.43
C ASP A 265 -18.62 -28.65 -21.24
N THR A 266 -18.61 -27.49 -21.93
CA THR A 266 -19.72 -27.07 -22.81
C THR A 266 -19.69 -27.80 -24.16
N GLU A 267 -18.50 -28.12 -24.69
CA GLU A 267 -18.34 -28.88 -25.93
C GLU A 267 -18.65 -30.39 -25.79
N GLN A 268 -18.60 -30.96 -24.57
CA GLN A 268 -18.98 -32.37 -24.34
C GLN A 268 -20.48 -32.61 -24.14
N VAL A 269 -21.27 -31.54 -24.03
CA VAL A 269 -22.74 -31.61 -23.89
C VAL A 269 -23.47 -31.20 -25.19
N SER A 270 -22.71 -30.96 -26.27
CA SER A 270 -23.22 -30.60 -27.60
C SER A 270 -23.31 -31.79 -28.54
#